data_AF-A0A1E3W9Y3-F1
#
_entry.id   AF-A0A1E3W9Y3-F1
#
_cell.length_a   1.000
_cell.length_b   1.000
_cell.length_c   1.000
_cell.angle_alpha   90.00
_cell.angle_beta   90.00
_cell.angle_gamma   90.00
#
_symmetry.space_group_name_H-M   'P 1'
#
loop_
_entity.id
_entity.type
_entity.pdbx_description
1 polymer ?
#
loop_
_entity_poly.entity_id
_entity_poly.type
_entity_poly.pdbx_seq_one_letter_code
_entity_poly.pdbx_strand_id
1 'polypeptide(L)'
;MRLLAGESYWPDESALIDDYVRLNPTRNRDLDMLPLLAFLNEDRVRSKLPDEKINPRPTFHYRLPDMRLGDPDWSLAKEWNRWVAVERLAADAARLAATCRAYLAHEGGREDWAVRTEGLEVA
;
A
#
# COMPACT_ATOMS: atom_id res chain seq x y z
N MET A 1 10.03 1.93 0.77
CA MET A 1 9.57 0.97 1.80
C MET A 1 10.31 1.08 3.11
N ARG A 2 11.67 1.10 3.16
CA ARG A 2 12.39 1.16 4.45
C ARG A 2 12.07 2.39 5.30
N LEU A 3 11.82 3.56 4.69
CA LEU A 3 11.33 4.75 5.40
C LEU A 3 10.04 4.46 6.19
N LEU A 4 9.05 3.85 5.53
CA LEU A 4 7.73 3.58 6.09
C LEU A 4 7.75 2.53 7.22
N ALA A 5 8.77 1.68 7.24
CA ALA A 5 8.95 0.66 8.27
C ALA A 5 9.73 1.16 9.50
N GLY A 6 10.20 2.40 9.50
CA GLY A 6 10.88 2.99 10.66
C GLY A 6 9.91 3.19 11.81
N GLU A 7 10.30 2.82 13.04
CA GLU A 7 9.43 2.94 14.22
C GLU A 7 9.05 4.41 14.53
N SER A 8 9.86 5.36 14.08
CA SER A 8 9.62 6.80 14.20
C SER A 8 8.83 7.39 13.05
N TYR A 9 8.40 6.60 12.06
CA TYR A 9 7.67 7.09 10.90
C TYR A 9 6.19 7.29 11.24
N TRP A 10 5.90 8.43 11.89
CA TRP A 10 4.56 8.91 12.20
C TRP A 10 4.40 10.32 11.62
N PRO A 11 4.35 10.43 10.28
CA PRO A 11 4.28 11.74 9.63
C PRO A 11 2.96 12.44 9.93
N ASP A 12 2.99 13.76 9.91
CA ASP A 12 1.76 14.54 9.75
C ASP A 12 1.19 14.37 8.31
N GLU A 13 0.02 14.94 8.06
CA GLU A 13 -0.65 14.85 6.76
C GLU A 13 0.24 15.36 5.61
N SER A 14 0.94 16.48 5.80
CA SER A 14 1.78 17.09 4.75
C SER A 14 2.96 16.20 4.39
N ALA A 15 3.67 15.69 5.41
CA ALA A 15 4.78 14.77 5.22
C ALA A 15 4.31 13.45 4.59
N LEU A 16 3.15 12.93 5.01
CA LEU A 16 2.57 11.72 4.42
C LEU A 16 2.25 11.91 2.93
N ILE A 17 1.66 13.05 2.54
CA ILE A 17 1.38 13.37 1.13
C ILE A 17 2.67 13.47 0.33
N ASP A 18 3.66 14.22 0.83
CA ASP A 18 4.94 14.41 0.15
C ASP A 18 5.67 13.06 -0.05
N ASP A 19 5.67 12.21 0.99
CA ASP A 19 6.29 10.90 0.95
C ASP A 19 5.57 9.92 0.05
N TYR A 20 4.23 9.90 0.09
CA TYR A 20 3.42 9.06 -0.79
C TYR A 20 3.69 9.42 -2.25
N VAL A 21 3.61 10.69 -2.62
CA VAL A 21 3.81 11.11 -4.01
C VAL A 21 5.27 10.88 -4.44
N ARG A 22 6.25 11.08 -3.57
CA ARG A 22 7.66 10.82 -3.88
C ARG A 22 7.95 9.33 -4.08
N LEU A 23 7.41 8.46 -3.24
CA LEU A 23 7.71 7.02 -3.24
C LEU A 23 6.75 6.21 -4.13
N ASN A 24 5.59 6.77 -4.45
CA ASN A 24 4.52 6.15 -5.23
C ASN A 24 3.84 7.15 -6.20
N PRO A 25 4.58 7.73 -7.17
CA PRO A 25 4.10 8.79 -8.08
C PRO A 25 3.20 8.25 -9.20
N THR A 26 2.30 7.32 -8.92
CA THR A 26 1.43 6.74 -9.94
C THR A 26 0.10 6.31 -9.36
N ARG A 27 -0.94 6.50 -10.16
CA ARG A 27 -2.26 5.90 -9.89
C ARG A 27 -2.31 4.40 -10.21
N ASN A 28 -1.28 3.79 -10.80
CA ASN A 28 -1.30 2.38 -11.21
C ASN A 28 -0.90 1.43 -10.08
N ARG A 29 -1.72 1.38 -9.03
CA ARG A 29 -1.56 0.52 -7.85
C ARG A 29 -2.89 -0.11 -7.46
N ASP A 30 -2.81 -1.26 -6.79
CA ASP A 30 -3.99 -1.91 -6.22
C ASP A 30 -4.68 -0.98 -5.24
N LEU A 31 -3.95 -0.38 -4.28
CA LEU A 31 -4.43 0.74 -3.49
C LEU A 31 -3.89 2.06 -4.03
N ASP A 32 -4.78 2.88 -4.56
CA ASP A 32 -4.51 4.25 -5.01
C ASP A 32 -5.07 5.26 -4.01
N MET A 33 -4.19 5.96 -3.29
CA MET A 33 -4.58 7.01 -2.34
C MET A 33 -4.61 8.41 -2.97
N LEU A 34 -4.18 8.60 -4.21
CA LEU A 34 -4.12 9.93 -4.83
C LEU A 34 -5.48 10.67 -4.83
N PRO A 35 -6.64 10.02 -5.03
CA PRO A 35 -7.94 10.69 -4.92
C PRO A 35 -8.20 11.30 -3.53
N LEU A 36 -7.84 10.57 -2.46
CA LEU A 36 -8.00 11.05 -1.09
C LEU A 36 -6.98 12.16 -0.77
N LEU A 37 -5.71 11.96 -1.12
CA LEU A 37 -4.66 12.94 -0.82
C LEU A 37 -4.90 14.25 -1.57
N ALA A 38 -5.38 14.20 -2.81
CA ALA A 38 -5.75 15.41 -3.55
C ALA A 38 -7.04 16.06 -3.02
N PHE A 39 -7.95 15.28 -2.41
CA PHE A 39 -9.11 15.86 -1.72
C PHE A 39 -8.72 16.63 -0.46
N LEU A 40 -7.69 16.16 0.25
CA LEU A 40 -7.14 16.84 1.44
C LEU A 40 -6.30 18.07 1.07
N ASN A 41 -5.39 17.93 0.09
CA ASN A 41 -4.51 19.02 -0.34
C ASN A 41 -4.12 18.88 -1.81
N GLU A 42 -4.97 19.41 -2.69
CA GLU A 42 -4.78 19.31 -4.13
C GLU A 42 -3.49 19.99 -4.61
N ASP A 43 -3.21 21.22 -4.15
CA ASP A 43 -2.03 21.99 -4.56
C ASP A 43 -0.73 21.23 -4.30
N ARG A 44 -0.60 20.61 -3.13
CA ARG A 44 0.58 19.82 -2.76
C ARG A 44 0.76 18.63 -3.70
N VAL A 45 -0.31 17.87 -3.97
CA VAL A 45 -0.26 16.72 -4.89
C VAL A 45 0.07 17.17 -6.32
N ARG A 46 -0.62 18.20 -6.82
CA ARG A 46 -0.44 18.73 -8.19
C ARG A 46 0.93 19.37 -8.42
N SER A 47 1.55 19.93 -7.38
CA SER A 47 2.92 20.45 -7.46
C SER A 47 3.95 19.37 -7.85
N LYS A 48 3.64 18.10 -7.62
CA LYS A 48 4.48 16.94 -7.93
C LYS A 48 3.95 16.10 -9.09
N LEU A 49 2.63 16.05 -9.27
CA LEU A 49 1.94 15.28 -10.31
C LEU A 49 0.99 16.18 -11.12
N PRO A 50 1.52 17.12 -11.94
CA PRO A 50 0.69 18.08 -12.66
C PRO A 50 -0.22 17.41 -13.69
N ASP A 51 0.26 16.38 -14.37
CA ASP A 51 -0.43 15.75 -15.51
C ASP A 51 -1.16 14.44 -15.15
N GLU A 52 -1.03 13.94 -13.92
CA GLU A 52 -1.64 12.69 -13.51
C GLU A 52 -3.17 12.83 -13.43
N LYS A 53 -3.90 11.82 -13.93
CA LYS A 53 -5.38 11.87 -14.00
C LYS A 53 -5.99 11.52 -12.66
N ILE A 54 -6.00 12.50 -11.75
CA ILE A 54 -6.55 12.41 -10.41
C ILE A 54 -7.91 13.11 -10.39
N ASN A 55 -8.92 12.43 -9.85
CA ASN A 55 -10.23 13.00 -9.55
C ASN A 55 -10.40 13.01 -8.02
N PRO A 56 -10.22 14.17 -7.35
CA PRO A 56 -10.26 14.28 -5.89
C PRO A 56 -11.60 13.85 -5.28
N ARG A 57 -11.56 13.00 -4.24
CA ARG A 57 -12.75 12.57 -3.48
C ARG A 57 -12.35 11.86 -2.18
N PRO A 58 -13.19 11.90 -1.12
CA PRO A 58 -12.88 11.30 0.18
C PRO A 58 -13.11 9.78 0.17
N THR A 59 -12.26 9.04 -0.55
CA THR A 59 -12.38 7.58 -0.67
C THR A 59 -11.02 6.91 -0.89
N PHE A 60 -10.86 5.69 -0.38
CA PHE A 60 -9.76 4.80 -0.78
C PHE A 60 -10.10 4.13 -2.11
N HIS A 61 -9.19 4.22 -3.08
CA HIS A 61 -9.41 3.62 -4.40
C HIS A 61 -8.65 2.30 -4.51
N TYR A 62 -9.26 1.22 -4.01
CA TYR A 62 -8.76 -0.13 -4.18
C TYR A 62 -9.26 -0.76 -5.49
N ARG A 63 -8.35 -1.31 -6.30
CA ARG A 63 -8.63 -2.04 -7.53
C ARG A 63 -8.48 -3.52 -7.26
N LEU A 64 -9.52 -4.28 -7.57
CA LEU A 64 -9.37 -5.71 -7.69
C LEU A 64 -8.48 -6.01 -8.90
N PRO A 65 -7.58 -7.01 -8.79
CA PRO A 65 -6.74 -7.43 -9.90
C PRO A 65 -7.58 -8.04 -11.03
N ASP A 66 -6.96 -8.14 -12.21
CA ASP A 66 -7.61 -8.63 -13.42
C ASP A 66 -8.27 -10.00 -13.20
N MET A 67 -9.52 -10.12 -13.67
CA MET A 67 -10.24 -11.40 -13.67
C MET A 67 -9.66 -12.31 -14.74
N ARG A 68 -9.09 -13.46 -14.31
CA ARG A 68 -8.50 -14.45 -15.23
C ARG A 68 -9.47 -15.62 -15.43
N LEU A 69 -10.59 -15.36 -16.10
CA LEU A 69 -11.67 -16.35 -16.30
C LEU A 69 -11.24 -17.63 -17.04
N GLY A 70 -10.14 -17.61 -17.78
CA GLY A 70 -9.58 -18.78 -18.47
C GLY A 70 -8.54 -19.56 -17.66
N ASP A 71 -8.19 -19.09 -16.47
CA ASP A 71 -7.24 -19.74 -15.57
C ASP A 71 -8.03 -20.52 -14.51
N PRO A 72 -8.02 -21.88 -14.53
CA PRO A 72 -8.79 -22.68 -13.59
C PRO A 72 -8.32 -22.54 -12.14
N ASP A 73 -7.10 -22.04 -11.92
CA ASP A 73 -6.53 -21.80 -10.59
C ASP A 73 -6.82 -20.37 -10.07
N TRP A 74 -7.46 -19.52 -10.89
CA TRP A 74 -7.83 -18.18 -10.49
C TRP A 74 -9.11 -18.19 -9.65
N SER A 75 -9.13 -17.36 -8.60
CA SER A 75 -10.29 -17.17 -7.75
C SER A 75 -10.34 -15.76 -7.20
N LEU A 76 -11.52 -15.12 -7.29
CA LEU A 76 -11.79 -13.85 -6.64
C LEU A 76 -11.49 -13.92 -5.12
N ALA A 77 -11.76 -15.06 -4.49
CA ALA A 77 -11.51 -15.24 -3.06
C ALA A 77 -10.02 -15.12 -2.71
N LYS A 78 -9.12 -15.57 -3.59
CA LYS A 78 -7.67 -15.43 -3.39
C LYS A 78 -7.26 -13.96 -3.31
N GLU A 79 -7.78 -13.15 -4.23
CA GLU A 79 -7.46 -11.73 -4.33
C GLU A 79 -8.11 -10.92 -3.20
N TRP A 80 -9.34 -11.27 -2.84
CA TRP A 80 -10.00 -10.71 -1.66
C TRP A 80 -9.23 -11.03 -0.36
N ASN A 81 -8.76 -12.26 -0.19
CA ASN A 81 -8.01 -12.66 1.01
C ASN A 81 -6.67 -11.92 1.14
N ARG A 82 -6.03 -11.54 0.04
CA ARG A 82 -4.84 -10.66 0.07
C ARG A 82 -5.16 -9.29 0.67
N TRP A 83 -6.28 -8.69 0.29
CA TRP A 83 -6.74 -7.44 0.92
C TRP A 83 -7.04 -7.62 2.40
N VAL A 84 -7.73 -8.71 2.76
CA VAL A 84 -8.02 -9.03 4.17
C VAL A 84 -6.73 -9.13 5.02
N ALA A 85 -5.64 -9.68 4.49
CA ALA A 85 -4.36 -9.72 5.18
C ALA A 85 -3.79 -8.31 5.45
N VAL A 86 -3.94 -7.37 4.51
CA VAL A 86 -3.54 -5.97 4.71
C VAL A 86 -4.36 -5.33 5.83
N GLU A 87 -5.69 -5.49 5.79
CA GLU A 87 -6.60 -4.95 6.81
C GLU A 87 -6.30 -5.53 8.21
N ARG A 88 -6.07 -6.84 8.31
CA ARG A 88 -5.70 -7.51 9.57
C ARG A 88 -4.37 -7.00 10.13
N LEU A 89 -3.37 -6.83 9.27
CA LEU A 89 -2.08 -6.29 9.69
C LEU A 89 -2.21 -4.82 10.14
N ALA A 90 -2.98 -4.00 9.42
CA ALA A 90 -3.22 -2.60 9.77
C ALA A 90 -3.98 -2.45 11.11
N ALA A 91 -4.87 -3.39 11.42
CA ALA A 91 -5.63 -3.41 12.67
C ALA A 91 -4.84 -3.91 13.89
N ASP A 92 -3.69 -4.57 13.70
CA ASP A 92 -2.83 -5.09 14.76
C ASP A 92 -1.50 -4.34 14.83
N ALA A 93 -1.46 -3.30 15.66
CA ALA A 93 -0.27 -2.45 15.81
C ALA A 93 0.98 -3.21 16.30
N ALA A 94 0.80 -4.24 17.14
CA ALA A 94 1.92 -5.01 17.67
C ALA A 94 2.55 -5.89 16.57
N ARG A 95 1.69 -6.55 15.78
CA ARG A 95 2.11 -7.35 14.63
C ARG A 95 2.66 -6.49 13.49
N LEU A 96 2.10 -5.31 13.25
CA LEU A 96 2.64 -4.34 12.30
C LEU A 96 4.07 -3.93 12.69
N ALA A 97 4.27 -3.53 13.95
CA ALA A 97 5.60 -3.16 14.44
C ALA A 97 6.61 -4.30 14.35
N ALA A 98 6.21 -5.53 14.68
CA ALA A 98 7.05 -6.71 14.53
C ALA A 98 7.42 -6.99 13.06
N THR A 99 6.45 -6.87 12.15
CA THR A 99 6.66 -7.02 10.70
C THR A 99 7.61 -5.96 10.16
N CYS A 100 7.46 -4.70 10.58
CA CYS A 100 8.36 -3.60 10.22
C CYS A 100 9.79 -3.85 10.68
N ARG A 101 10.02 -4.27 11.94
CA ARG A 101 11.36 -4.64 12.43
C ARG A 101 11.96 -5.79 11.63
N ALA A 102 11.17 -6.84 11.35
CA ALA A 102 11.62 -7.97 10.56
C ALA A 102 11.99 -7.57 9.12
N TYR A 103 11.25 -6.63 8.52
CA TYR A 103 11.54 -6.08 7.19
C TYR A 103 12.84 -5.27 7.19
N LEU A 104 13.07 -4.46 8.22
CA LEU A 104 14.31 -3.70 8.37
C LEU A 104 15.52 -4.61 8.64
N ALA A 105 15.35 -5.72 9.34
CA ALA A 105 16.43 -6.70 9.55
C ALA A 105 16.69 -7.60 8.32
N HIS A 106 15.82 -7.58 7.31
CA HIS A 106 15.97 -8.40 6.10
C HIS A 106 17.03 -7.81 5.16
N GLU A 107 17.98 -8.65 4.77
CA GLU A 107 19.09 -8.32 3.85
C GLU A 107 18.86 -8.84 2.41
N GLY A 108 17.83 -9.64 2.18
CA GLY A 108 17.51 -10.22 0.87
C GLY A 108 16.68 -9.30 -0.04
N GLY A 109 16.31 -9.83 -1.20
CA GLY A 109 15.47 -9.13 -2.17
C GLY A 109 14.04 -8.92 -1.68
N ARG A 110 13.29 -8.08 -2.40
CA ARG A 110 11.84 -7.88 -2.16
C ARG A 110 11.03 -9.15 -2.40
N GLU A 111 11.44 -9.97 -3.36
CA GLU A 111 10.79 -11.24 -3.68
C GLU A 111 10.95 -12.25 -2.53
N ASP A 112 12.16 -12.35 -1.96
CA ASP A 112 12.42 -13.17 -0.77
C ASP A 112 11.57 -12.74 0.43
N TRP A 113 11.40 -11.43 0.59
CA TRP A 113 10.54 -10.88 1.63
C TRP A 113 9.07 -11.26 1.41
N ALA A 114 8.57 -11.14 0.18
CA ALA A 114 7.18 -11.48 -0.15
C ALA A 114 6.85 -12.94 0.22
N VAL A 115 7.72 -13.88 -0.14
CA VAL A 115 7.59 -15.31 0.21
C VAL A 115 7.57 -15.50 1.73
N ARG A 116 8.45 -14.80 2.47
CA ARG A 116 8.50 -14.85 3.92
C ARG A 116 7.21 -14.35 4.58
N THR A 117 6.56 -13.35 3.99
CA THR A 117 5.30 -12.78 4.49
C THR A 117 4.05 -13.53 4.06
N GLU A 118 4.07 -14.25 2.93
CA GLU A 118 2.97 -15.17 2.56
C GLU A 118 2.83 -16.31 3.58
N GLY A 119 3.92 -16.69 4.25
CA GLY A 119 3.90 -17.62 5.39
C GLY A 119 3.46 -17.02 6.73
N LEU A 120 3.19 -15.70 6.81
CA LEU A 120 2.78 -15.02 8.05
C LEU A 120 1.26 -14.91 8.22
N GLU A 121 0.44 -15.44 7.30
CA GLU A 121 -1.00 -15.57 7.53
C GLU A 121 -1.72 -16.50 6.52
N VAL A 122 -1.99 -17.76 6.90
CA VAL A 122 -3.33 -18.36 6.83
C VAL A 122 -3.46 -19.39 7.96
N ALA A 123 -3.92 -18.94 9.12
CA ALA A 123 -4.57 -19.77 10.15
C ALA A 123 -5.79 -19.01 10.66
#